data_AF-A0A9D5NG93-F1
#
_entry.id   AF-A0A9D5NG93-F1
#
_cell.length_a   1.000
_cell.length_b   1.000
_cell.length_c   1.000
_cell.angle_alpha   90.00
_cell.angle_beta   90.00
_cell.angle_gamma   90.00
#
_symmetry.space_group_name_H-M   'P 1'
#
loop_
_entity.id
_entity.type
_entity.pdbx_description
1 polymer ?
#
loop_
_entity_poly.entity_id
_entity_poly.type
_entity_poly.pdbx_seq_one_letter_code
_entity_poly.pdbx_strand_id
1 'polypeptide(L)'
;MKKKGFTLIELLAVIVILAIIALIAVPVIMNIITSARKSAFEDTAYGLISAGEMYYAQALLENGMASDVEFTIEDGEFVGTNKLEVKGSLPSSGSIKVTRDGKVAIAISNGAMCITKGYDDSKIDPETDLDNCELPKEPAKTLSELAKTNDFATSVDACATTGTCAVGTKFAIEVAPGNIQNFYVVSDASNKVTLLMDSNIGEAVAWITKTDYLTAGGTEAEWDTGCDECGNNNKGPITALNYLESQTSGWINIAPQDYTLTDSKYGTMTRTNARARMLTETEANAIISNDWSYGNLSQPPYGYWTSSARADVADGVWFVSYGGGVAETSVDYDYDIGVRPVIEISK
;
A
#
# COMPACT_ATOMS: atom_id res chain seq x y z
N MET A 1 78.03 22.21 -28.54
CA MET A 1 76.92 23.01 -27.95
C MET A 1 76.97 22.86 -26.43
N LYS A 2 77.16 23.95 -25.68
CA LYS A 2 77.12 23.91 -24.20
C LYS A 2 75.67 23.76 -23.75
N LYS A 3 75.31 22.62 -23.16
CA LYS A 3 74.01 22.46 -22.48
C LYS A 3 74.10 23.21 -21.15
N LYS A 4 73.26 24.25 -20.96
CA LYS A 4 73.06 24.85 -19.63
C LYS A 4 72.24 23.85 -18.81
N GLY A 5 72.80 23.39 -17.68
CA GLY A 5 72.08 22.55 -16.72
C GLY A 5 71.17 23.41 -15.84
N PHE A 6 70.02 22.85 -15.45
CA PHE A 6 69.12 23.44 -14.45
C PHE A 6 69.81 23.55 -13.09
N THR A 7 69.57 24.64 -12.36
CA THR A 7 70.05 24.79 -10.97
C THR A 7 69.03 24.23 -9.98
N LEU A 8 69.50 23.78 -8.81
CA LEU A 8 68.62 23.24 -7.77
C LEU A 8 67.63 24.28 -7.23
N ILE A 9 67.98 25.57 -7.23
CA ILE A 9 67.10 26.64 -6.75
C ILE A 9 65.96 26.93 -7.71
N GLU A 10 66.20 26.84 -9.02
CA GLU A 10 65.14 26.94 -10.04
C GLU A 10 64.15 25.78 -9.90
N LEU A 11 64.64 24.57 -9.64
CA LEU A 11 63.79 23.41 -9.41
C LEU A 11 62.95 23.56 -8.12
N LEU A 12 63.55 24.07 -7.05
CA LEU A 12 62.87 24.30 -5.78
C LEU A 12 61.74 25.33 -5.91
N ALA A 13 62.00 26.46 -6.55
CA ALA A 13 61.01 27.52 -6.74
C ALA A 13 59.77 27.02 -7.51
N VAL A 14 59.97 26.17 -8.52
CA VAL A 14 58.89 25.56 -9.29
C VAL A 14 58.03 24.64 -8.43
N ILE A 15 58.66 23.79 -7.61
CA ILE A 15 57.93 22.86 -6.72
C ILE A 15 57.08 23.63 -5.71
N VAL A 16 57.59 24.73 -5.14
CA VAL A 16 56.85 25.57 -4.20
C VAL A 16 55.62 26.19 -4.86
N ILE A 17 55.77 26.74 -6.08
CA ILE A 17 54.63 27.32 -6.83
C ILE A 17 53.59 26.26 -7.15
N LEU A 18 54.01 25.08 -7.63
CA LEU A 18 53.11 23.96 -7.92
C LEU A 18 52.37 23.47 -6.66
N ALA A 19 53.04 23.44 -5.51
CA ALA A 19 52.43 23.06 -4.24
C ALA A 19 51.32 24.04 -3.82
N ILE A 20 51.54 25.35 -3.97
CA ILE A 20 50.53 26.37 -3.66
C ILE A 20 49.32 26.26 -4.60
N ILE A 21 49.57 26.09 -5.91
CA ILE A 21 48.49 25.91 -6.89
C ILE A 21 47.68 24.65 -6.57
N ALA A 22 48.35 23.53 -6.28
CA ALA A 22 47.69 22.28 -5.94
C ALA A 22 46.83 22.40 -4.65
N LEU A 23 47.34 23.08 -3.62
CA LEU A 23 46.63 23.31 -2.36
C LEU A 23 45.26 23.98 -2.56
N ILE A 24 45.18 24.96 -3.47
CA ILE A 24 43.93 25.68 -3.77
C ILE A 24 43.06 24.90 -4.77
N ALA A 25 43.68 24.27 -5.77
CA ALA A 25 42.95 23.61 -6.86
C ALA A 25 42.22 22.34 -6.42
N VAL A 26 42.83 21.52 -5.54
CA VAL A 26 42.25 20.23 -5.11
C VAL A 26 40.85 20.37 -4.49
N PRO A 27 40.61 21.21 -3.45
CA PRO A 27 39.28 21.32 -2.87
C PRO A 27 38.23 21.85 -3.85
N VAL A 28 38.62 22.76 -4.77
CA VAL A 28 37.72 23.31 -5.79
C VAL A 28 37.32 22.23 -6.80
N ILE A 29 38.28 21.45 -7.29
CA ILE A 29 38.02 20.35 -8.22
C ILE A 29 37.13 19.29 -7.57
N MET A 30 37.36 18.97 -6.29
CA MET A 30 36.50 18.04 -5.55
C MET A 30 35.06 18.53 -5.46
N ASN A 31 34.85 19.82 -5.16
CA ASN A 31 33.50 20.40 -5.11
C ASN A 31 32.80 20.37 -6.49
N ILE A 32 33.53 20.63 -7.57
CA ILE A 32 33.00 20.54 -8.95
C ILE A 32 32.60 19.10 -9.27
N ILE A 33 33.45 18.12 -8.94
CA ILE A 33 33.16 16.70 -9.16
C ILE A 33 31.93 16.26 -8.36
N THR A 34 31.84 16.63 -7.08
CA THR A 34 30.68 16.30 -6.24
C THR A 34 29.40 16.93 -6.80
N SER A 35 29.45 18.19 -7.23
CA SER A 35 28.30 18.88 -7.83
C SER A 35 27.87 18.22 -9.14
N ALA A 36 28.83 17.87 -10.01
CA ALA A 36 28.55 17.18 -11.26
C ALA A 36 27.96 15.78 -11.05
N ARG A 37 28.45 15.03 -10.04
CA ARG A 37 27.89 13.74 -9.64
C ARG A 37 26.47 13.87 -9.12
N LYS A 38 26.20 14.89 -8.30
CA LYS A 38 24.85 15.19 -7.80
C LYS A 38 23.90 15.48 -8.95
N SER A 39 24.25 16.40 -9.86
CA SER A 39 23.40 16.73 -11.01
C SER A 39 23.16 15.53 -11.94
N ALA A 40 24.19 14.71 -12.19
CA ALA A 40 24.01 13.50 -12.97
C ALA A 40 23.05 12.49 -12.31
N PHE A 41 23.04 12.42 -10.98
CA PHE A 41 22.12 11.55 -10.26
C PHE A 41 20.68 12.08 -10.26
N GLU A 42 20.51 13.41 -10.17
CA GLU A 42 19.22 14.07 -10.37
C GLU A 42 18.67 13.80 -11.78
N ASP A 43 19.52 13.85 -12.81
CA ASP A 43 19.13 13.49 -14.19
C ASP A 43 18.70 12.01 -14.30
N THR A 44 19.39 11.09 -13.63
CA THR A 44 18.96 9.69 -13.53
C THR A 44 17.57 9.57 -12.89
N ALA A 45 17.29 10.33 -11.83
CA ALA A 45 15.98 10.35 -11.17
C ALA A 45 14.87 10.81 -12.13
N TYR A 46 15.09 11.91 -12.87
CA TYR A 46 14.13 12.38 -13.88
C TYR A 46 13.96 11.38 -15.03
N GLY A 47 15.03 10.69 -15.44
CA GLY A 47 14.97 9.62 -16.42
C GLY A 47 14.07 8.46 -15.98
N LEU A 48 14.18 8.05 -14.71
CA LEU A 48 13.34 7.01 -14.11
C LEU A 48 11.87 7.45 -14.00
N ILE A 49 11.62 8.69 -13.58
CA ILE A 49 10.25 9.24 -13.52
C ILE A 49 9.61 9.23 -14.91
N SER A 50 10.34 9.71 -15.92
CA SER A 50 9.87 9.73 -17.31
C SER A 50 9.59 8.32 -17.85
N ALA A 51 10.42 7.35 -17.47
CA ALA A 51 10.20 5.95 -17.85
C ALA A 51 8.94 5.36 -17.18
N GLY A 52 8.68 5.72 -15.92
CA GLY A 52 7.44 5.34 -15.23
C GLY A 52 6.19 5.96 -15.86
N GLU A 53 6.24 7.24 -16.25
CA GLU A 53 5.15 7.90 -16.97
C GLU A 53 4.89 7.25 -18.34
N MET A 54 5.96 6.87 -19.05
CA MET A 54 5.85 6.19 -20.34
C MET A 54 5.29 4.77 -20.18
N TYR A 55 5.66 4.06 -19.12
CA TYR A 55 5.06 2.76 -18.76
C TYR A 55 3.55 2.89 -18.56
N TYR A 56 3.11 3.89 -17.78
CA TYR A 56 1.68 4.16 -17.58
C TYR A 56 0.95 4.43 -18.89
N ALA A 57 1.51 5.30 -19.74
CA ALA A 57 0.93 5.61 -21.04
C ALA A 57 0.81 4.37 -21.95
N GLN A 58 1.81 3.49 -21.95
CA GLN A 58 1.78 2.24 -22.69
C GLN A 58 0.71 1.28 -22.15
N ALA A 59 0.60 1.14 -20.83
CA ALA A 59 -0.41 0.29 -20.19
C ALA A 59 -1.84 0.73 -20.56
N LEU A 60 -2.11 2.04 -20.60
CA LEU A 60 -3.40 2.57 -21.05
C LEU A 60 -3.71 2.25 -22.51
N LEU A 61 -2.70 2.28 -23.39
CA LEU A 61 -2.88 1.99 -24.82
C LEU A 61 -3.12 0.49 -25.07
N GLU A 62 -2.43 -0.38 -24.35
CA GLU A 62 -2.48 -1.83 -24.56
C GLU A 62 -3.69 -2.47 -23.86
N ASN A 63 -3.98 -2.10 -22.62
CA ASN A 63 -4.97 -2.76 -21.77
C ASN A 63 -6.21 -1.89 -21.49
N GLY A 64 -6.23 -0.62 -21.91
CA GLY A 64 -7.29 0.34 -21.59
C GLY A 64 -7.29 0.81 -20.14
N MET A 65 -6.42 0.25 -19.29
CA MET A 65 -6.23 0.60 -17.89
C MET A 65 -4.80 0.22 -17.45
N ALA A 66 -4.26 0.95 -16.48
CA ALA A 66 -3.02 0.59 -15.81
C ALA A 66 -3.32 -0.17 -14.50
N SER A 67 -2.29 -0.75 -13.89
CA SER A 67 -2.34 -1.26 -12.52
C SER A 67 -1.26 -0.54 -11.70
N ASP A 68 -1.41 -0.53 -10.38
CA ASP A 68 -0.32 -0.11 -9.51
C ASP A 68 0.84 -1.10 -9.67
N VAL A 69 2.03 -0.60 -9.99
CA VAL A 69 3.23 -1.39 -10.16
C VAL A 69 4.39 -0.72 -9.47
N GLU A 70 5.10 -1.50 -8.66
CA GLU A 70 6.38 -1.12 -8.08
C GLU A 70 7.52 -1.82 -8.83
N PHE A 71 8.57 -1.05 -9.11
CA PHE A 71 9.81 -1.49 -9.70
C PHE A 71 10.91 -1.30 -8.66
N THR A 72 11.59 -2.38 -8.32
CA THR A 72 12.66 -2.37 -7.32
C THR A 72 14.00 -2.52 -8.01
N ILE A 73 14.99 -1.76 -7.54
CA ILE A 73 16.37 -1.80 -7.99
C ILE A 73 17.22 -2.27 -6.82
N GLU A 74 18.03 -3.29 -7.06
CA GLU A 74 19.05 -3.78 -6.14
C GLU A 74 20.34 -4.04 -6.92
N ASP A 75 21.48 -3.70 -6.32
CA ASP A 75 22.81 -3.86 -6.91
C ASP A 75 22.96 -3.30 -8.34
N GLY A 76 22.23 -2.23 -8.68
CA GLY A 76 22.28 -1.61 -10.00
C GLY A 76 21.43 -2.30 -11.07
N GLU A 77 20.54 -3.22 -10.70
CA GLU A 77 19.66 -3.94 -11.62
C GLU A 77 18.20 -3.93 -11.13
N PHE A 78 17.24 -4.00 -12.06
CA PHE A 78 15.85 -4.22 -11.69
C PHE A 78 15.66 -5.66 -11.19
N VAL A 79 14.98 -5.80 -10.06
CA VAL A 79 14.63 -7.10 -9.48
C VAL A 79 13.17 -7.43 -9.79
N GLY A 80 12.89 -8.70 -10.08
CA GLY A 80 11.55 -9.19 -10.39
C GLY A 80 11.23 -9.22 -11.90
N THR A 81 9.95 -9.31 -12.22
CA THR A 81 9.49 -9.43 -13.63
C THR A 81 9.26 -8.08 -14.31
N ASN A 82 9.06 -7.03 -13.52
CA ASN A 82 8.74 -5.69 -14.02
C ASN A 82 10.02 -4.89 -14.19
N LYS A 83 10.19 -4.27 -15.36
CA LYS A 83 11.35 -3.41 -15.66
C LYS A 83 10.92 -2.19 -16.44
N LEU A 84 11.57 -1.06 -16.17
CA LEU A 84 11.41 0.16 -16.95
C LEU A 84 12.51 0.22 -18.02
N GLU A 85 12.14 0.68 -19.22
CA GLU A 85 13.12 0.96 -20.27
C GLU A 85 13.78 2.31 -20.01
N VAL A 86 14.99 2.28 -19.45
CA VAL A 86 15.73 3.47 -19.04
C VAL A 86 17.08 3.51 -19.77
N LYS A 87 17.51 4.71 -20.17
CA LYS A 87 18.84 4.91 -20.76
C LYS A 87 19.83 5.32 -19.66
N GLY A 88 20.99 4.69 -19.64
CA GLY A 88 22.08 5.01 -18.71
C GLY A 88 22.27 3.96 -17.62
N SER A 89 23.07 4.30 -16.60
CA SER A 89 23.30 3.44 -15.44
C SER A 89 22.17 3.61 -14.43
N LEU A 90 21.70 2.49 -13.87
CA LEU A 90 20.74 2.50 -12.79
C LEU A 90 21.39 2.92 -11.45
N PRO A 91 20.60 3.48 -10.51
CA PRO A 91 21.03 3.67 -9.12
C PRO A 91 21.47 2.36 -8.48
N SER A 92 22.25 2.40 -7.39
CA SER A 92 22.65 1.17 -6.69
C SER A 92 21.46 0.45 -6.08
N SER A 93 20.47 1.21 -5.59
CA SER A 93 19.22 0.66 -5.07
C SER A 93 18.10 1.67 -5.17
N GLY A 94 16.86 1.21 -4.99
CA GLY A 94 15.70 2.08 -4.85
C GLY A 94 14.41 1.44 -5.33
N SER A 95 13.31 2.14 -5.14
CA SER A 95 12.00 1.75 -5.64
C SER A 95 11.35 2.88 -6.43
N ILE A 96 10.62 2.51 -7.47
CA ILE A 96 9.81 3.39 -8.30
C ILE A 96 8.40 2.81 -8.30
N LYS A 97 7.42 3.60 -7.88
CA LYS A 97 6.02 3.20 -7.91
C LYS A 97 5.25 4.03 -8.92
N VAL A 98 4.64 3.34 -9.87
CA VAL A 98 3.71 3.90 -10.86
C VAL A 98 2.32 3.46 -10.45
N THR A 99 1.47 4.44 -10.19
CA THR A 99 0.07 4.22 -9.78
C THR A 99 -0.83 4.13 -11.01
N ARG A 100 -1.98 3.50 -10.85
CA ARG A 100 -2.98 3.36 -11.91
C ARG A 100 -3.62 4.69 -12.35
N ASP A 101 -3.53 5.77 -11.57
CA ASP A 101 -3.91 7.13 -12.02
C ASP A 101 -2.76 7.89 -12.70
N GLY A 102 -1.60 7.25 -12.86
CA GLY A 102 -0.46 7.77 -13.61
C GLY A 102 0.51 8.63 -12.79
N LYS A 103 0.36 8.68 -11.46
CA LYS A 103 1.36 9.33 -10.60
C LYS A 103 2.58 8.44 -10.42
N VAL A 104 3.75 9.06 -10.38
CA VAL A 104 5.04 8.38 -10.22
C VAL A 104 5.74 8.91 -8.97
N ALA A 105 5.97 8.02 -8.01
CA ALA A 105 6.81 8.25 -6.84
C ALA A 105 8.11 7.45 -6.97
N ILE A 106 9.21 8.00 -6.44
CA ILE A 106 10.52 7.35 -6.45
C ILE A 106 11.23 7.54 -5.11
N ALA A 107 12.06 6.56 -4.76
CA ALA A 107 13.11 6.69 -3.76
C ALA A 107 14.32 5.89 -4.25
N ILE A 108 15.40 6.57 -4.64
CA ILE A 108 16.58 5.94 -5.24
C ILE A 108 17.87 6.37 -4.54
N SER A 109 18.82 5.45 -4.42
CA SER A 109 20.11 5.65 -3.77
C SER A 109 21.26 5.21 -4.67
N ASN A 110 22.38 5.93 -4.56
CA ASN A 110 23.67 5.51 -5.15
C ASN A 110 24.72 5.15 -4.07
N GLY A 111 24.28 4.94 -2.82
CA GLY A 111 25.14 4.67 -1.67
C GLY A 111 25.84 5.90 -1.09
N ALA A 112 25.77 7.07 -1.73
CA ALA A 112 26.29 8.34 -1.22
C ALA A 112 25.21 9.40 -0.99
N MET A 113 24.09 9.30 -1.72
CA MET A 113 22.93 10.17 -1.57
C MET A 113 21.64 9.43 -1.95
N CYS A 114 20.53 9.90 -1.40
CA CYS A 114 19.18 9.47 -1.76
C CYS A 114 18.47 10.59 -2.54
N ILE A 115 17.58 10.23 -3.45
CA ILE A 115 16.63 11.15 -4.07
C ILE A 115 15.24 10.56 -3.93
N THR A 116 14.32 11.34 -3.35
CA THR A 116 12.91 10.97 -3.23
C THR A 116 12.03 11.90 -4.06
N LYS A 117 10.84 11.44 -4.42
CA LYS A 117 9.76 12.26 -4.98
C LYS A 117 8.44 11.59 -4.62
N GLY A 118 7.54 12.32 -3.96
CA GLY A 118 6.18 11.86 -3.69
C GLY A 118 5.28 11.88 -4.93
N TYR A 119 4.11 11.27 -4.80
CA TYR A 119 3.14 11.13 -5.90
C TYR A 119 2.61 12.49 -6.39
N ASP A 120 2.44 13.45 -5.49
CA ASP A 120 1.93 14.79 -5.78
C ASP A 120 3.02 15.87 -5.84
N ASP A 121 4.28 15.48 -5.65
CA ASP A 121 5.38 16.42 -5.67
C ASP A 121 5.74 16.80 -7.10
N SER A 122 5.93 18.10 -7.33
CA SER A 122 6.33 18.62 -8.64
C SER A 122 7.84 18.50 -8.91
N LYS A 123 8.63 18.16 -7.89
CA LYS A 123 10.11 18.14 -7.94
C LYS A 123 10.65 17.00 -7.10
N ILE A 124 11.85 16.55 -7.45
CA ILE A 124 12.64 15.62 -6.64
C ILE A 124 13.22 16.33 -5.41
N ASP A 125 13.41 15.60 -4.32
CA ASP A 125 14.08 16.04 -3.09
C ASP A 125 15.36 15.22 -2.85
N PRO A 126 16.55 15.82 -3.04
CA PRO A 126 17.82 15.15 -2.80
C PRO A 126 18.21 15.19 -1.32
N GLU A 127 18.23 14.03 -0.68
CA GLU A 127 18.61 13.84 0.72
C GLU A 127 20.02 13.20 0.87
N THR A 128 20.76 13.61 1.89
CA THR A 128 22.04 12.97 2.26
C THR A 128 21.88 11.89 3.31
N ASP A 129 20.70 11.79 3.91
CA ASP A 129 20.36 10.77 4.88
C ASP A 129 19.89 9.51 4.13
N LEU A 130 20.67 8.43 4.21
CA LEU A 130 20.34 7.17 3.56
C LEU A 130 19.31 6.37 4.35
N ASP A 131 19.11 6.68 5.63
CA ASP A 131 18.17 5.96 6.49
C ASP A 131 16.71 6.30 6.15
N ASN A 132 16.44 7.42 5.45
CA ASN A 132 15.11 7.83 5.00
C ASN A 132 14.86 7.54 3.51
N CYS A 133 15.66 6.67 2.88
CA CYS A 133 15.53 6.38 1.46
C CYS A 133 14.41 5.37 1.16
N GLU A 134 13.19 5.72 1.53
CA GLU A 134 11.99 4.91 1.35
C GLU A 134 10.99 5.60 0.42
N LEU A 135 10.23 4.80 -0.34
CA LEU A 135 9.16 5.34 -1.17
C LEU A 135 8.15 6.09 -0.29
N PRO A 136 7.81 7.34 -0.62
CA PRO A 136 6.74 8.04 0.07
C PRO A 136 5.45 7.23 0.05
N LYS A 137 4.65 7.31 1.12
CA LYS A 137 3.31 6.71 1.14
C LYS A 137 2.36 7.53 0.27
N GLU A 138 1.42 6.86 -0.41
CA GLU A 138 0.38 7.56 -1.18
C GLU A 138 -0.39 8.52 -0.26
N PRO A 139 -0.58 9.79 -0.65
CA PRO A 139 -1.31 10.72 0.19
C PRO A 139 -2.76 10.26 0.31
N ALA A 140 -3.21 10.08 1.55
CA ALA A 140 -4.57 9.68 1.84
C ALA A 140 -5.53 10.82 1.51
N LYS A 141 -6.49 10.56 0.62
CA LYS A 141 -7.63 11.44 0.42
C LYS A 141 -8.50 11.42 1.68
N THR A 142 -8.94 12.60 2.11
CA THR A 142 -9.83 12.79 3.25
C THR A 142 -11.26 12.36 2.92
N LEU A 143 -12.08 12.15 3.96
CA LEU A 143 -13.50 11.85 3.80
C LEU A 143 -14.20 12.96 3.01
N SER A 144 -13.81 14.22 3.21
CA SER A 144 -14.38 15.36 2.48
C SER A 144 -14.11 15.33 0.98
N GLU A 145 -12.97 14.77 0.55
CA GLU A 145 -12.58 14.67 -0.87
C GLU A 145 -13.22 13.47 -1.56
N LEU A 146 -13.44 12.40 -0.80
CA LEU A 146 -13.94 11.12 -1.29
C LEU A 146 -15.46 11.00 -1.28
N ALA A 147 -16.12 11.65 -0.33
CA ALA A 147 -17.55 11.56 -0.14
C ALA A 147 -18.32 12.25 -1.28
N LYS A 148 -19.29 11.56 -1.84
CA LYS A 148 -20.20 12.03 -2.89
C LYS A 148 -21.64 12.01 -2.39
N THR A 149 -22.51 12.75 -3.08
CA THR A 149 -23.95 12.57 -2.93
C THR A 149 -24.36 11.18 -3.38
N ASN A 150 -25.26 10.53 -2.64
CA ASN A 150 -25.84 9.24 -3.00
C ASN A 150 -27.32 9.40 -3.35
N ASP A 151 -27.93 8.34 -3.86
CA ASP A 151 -29.37 8.32 -4.21
C ASP A 151 -30.30 8.55 -3.00
N PHE A 152 -29.76 8.55 -1.78
CA PHE A 152 -30.49 8.70 -0.53
C PHE A 152 -30.42 10.11 0.06
N ALA A 153 -29.48 10.96 -0.40
CA ALA A 153 -29.23 12.28 0.16
C ALA A 153 -28.86 13.30 -0.93
N THR A 154 -29.53 14.45 -0.89
CA THR A 154 -29.28 15.58 -1.82
C THR A 154 -27.96 16.32 -1.57
N SER A 155 -27.27 16.01 -0.48
CA SER A 155 -25.99 16.58 -0.09
C SER A 155 -25.18 15.57 0.71
N VAL A 156 -23.85 15.66 0.64
CA VAL A 156 -22.94 14.91 1.53
C VAL A 156 -23.22 15.32 2.98
N ASP A 157 -23.23 14.35 3.88
CA ASP A 157 -23.39 14.62 5.32
C ASP A 157 -22.29 15.58 5.80
N ALA A 158 -22.68 16.59 6.56
CA ALA A 158 -21.77 17.64 7.03
C ALA A 158 -20.62 17.07 7.89
N CYS A 159 -20.77 15.89 8.49
CA CYS A 159 -19.71 15.25 9.26
C CYS A 159 -18.47 14.90 8.43
N ALA A 160 -18.59 14.80 7.10
CA ALA A 160 -17.45 14.63 6.19
C ALA A 160 -16.50 15.84 6.16
N THR A 161 -17.02 17.04 6.43
CA THR A 161 -16.23 18.29 6.42
C THR A 161 -16.02 18.89 7.81
N THR A 162 -16.98 18.68 8.72
CA THR A 162 -16.99 19.27 10.05
C THR A 162 -17.69 18.35 11.04
N GLY A 163 -16.99 17.92 12.10
CA GLY A 163 -17.62 17.35 13.29
C GLY A 163 -17.43 15.85 13.50
N THR A 164 -18.39 15.26 14.19
CA THR A 164 -18.42 13.84 14.59
C THR A 164 -19.43 13.12 13.71
N CYS A 165 -19.01 12.04 13.06
CA CYS A 165 -19.88 11.19 12.28
C CYS A 165 -20.64 10.23 13.20
N ALA A 166 -21.96 10.27 13.15
CA ALA A 166 -22.78 9.33 13.89
C ALA A 166 -22.59 7.92 13.33
N VAL A 167 -22.51 6.93 14.23
CA VAL A 167 -22.49 5.52 13.85
C VAL A 167 -23.78 5.18 13.10
N GLY A 168 -23.64 4.52 11.94
CA GLY A 168 -24.72 4.24 11.00
C GLY A 168 -24.96 5.31 9.93
N THR A 169 -24.28 6.47 9.98
CA THR A 169 -24.33 7.44 8.87
C THR A 169 -23.83 6.79 7.57
N LYS A 170 -24.59 6.96 6.48
CA LYS A 170 -24.26 6.38 5.17
C LYS A 170 -23.52 7.37 4.28
N PHE A 171 -22.42 6.94 3.69
CA PHE A 171 -21.63 7.69 2.71
C PHE A 171 -21.57 6.95 1.37
N ALA A 172 -21.74 7.69 0.27
CA ALA A 172 -21.19 7.26 -1.01
C ALA A 172 -19.73 7.71 -1.09
N ILE A 173 -18.83 6.79 -1.37
CA ILE A 173 -17.40 7.01 -1.48
C ILE A 173 -16.99 6.66 -2.90
N GLU A 174 -16.40 7.61 -3.61
CA GLU A 174 -15.78 7.32 -4.91
C GLU A 174 -14.46 6.59 -4.67
N VAL A 175 -14.48 5.26 -4.61
CA VAL A 175 -13.31 4.42 -4.34
C VAL A 175 -12.34 4.36 -5.53
N ALA A 176 -12.81 4.64 -6.73
CA ALA A 176 -12.00 4.88 -7.93
C ALA A 176 -12.79 5.78 -8.90
N PRO A 177 -12.17 6.41 -9.91
CA PRO A 177 -12.87 7.27 -10.86
C PRO A 177 -14.12 6.60 -11.45
N GLY A 178 -15.29 7.15 -11.17
CA GLY A 178 -16.58 6.61 -11.61
C GLY A 178 -17.07 5.33 -10.90
N ASN A 179 -16.28 4.77 -9.97
CA ASN A 179 -16.67 3.66 -9.11
C ASN A 179 -17.05 4.20 -7.74
N ILE A 180 -18.36 4.30 -7.49
CA ILE A 180 -18.93 4.79 -6.23
C ILE A 180 -19.46 3.59 -5.47
N GLN A 181 -18.99 3.43 -4.23
CA GLN A 181 -19.42 2.40 -3.31
C GLN A 181 -20.03 3.04 -2.06
N ASN A 182 -20.99 2.37 -1.45
CA ASN A 182 -21.69 2.88 -0.29
C ASN A 182 -21.14 2.24 0.98
N PHE A 183 -21.03 3.05 2.04
CA PHE A 183 -20.50 2.63 3.32
C PHE A 183 -21.30 3.21 4.47
N TYR A 184 -21.27 2.54 5.62
CA TYR A 184 -21.78 3.02 6.89
C TYR A 184 -20.64 3.30 7.86
N VAL A 185 -20.79 4.36 8.65
CA VAL A 185 -19.88 4.67 9.75
C VAL A 185 -20.02 3.62 10.85
N VAL A 186 -18.92 2.93 11.17
CA VAL A 186 -18.84 1.96 12.27
C VAL A 186 -18.27 2.60 13.52
N SER A 187 -17.25 3.43 13.36
CA SER A 187 -16.68 4.19 14.46
C SER A 187 -16.11 5.50 13.96
N ASP A 188 -16.04 6.46 14.87
CA ASP A 188 -15.56 7.80 14.59
C ASP A 188 -14.48 8.20 15.60
N ALA A 189 -13.23 8.27 15.15
CA ALA A 189 -12.10 8.74 15.93
C ALA A 189 -11.81 10.22 15.64
N SER A 190 -10.90 10.83 16.41
CA SER A 190 -10.59 12.26 16.26
C SER A 190 -9.99 12.62 14.89
N ASN A 191 -9.24 11.70 14.27
CA ASN A 191 -8.52 11.92 13.01
C ASN A 191 -8.91 10.96 11.86
N LYS A 192 -9.77 9.98 12.12
CA LYS A 192 -10.17 8.98 11.13
C LYS A 192 -11.60 8.49 11.37
N VAL A 193 -12.24 8.05 10.30
CA VAL A 193 -13.54 7.39 10.33
C VAL A 193 -13.37 5.96 9.81
N THR A 194 -13.91 4.99 10.55
CA THR A 194 -13.98 3.59 10.10
C THR A 194 -15.32 3.36 9.43
N LEU A 195 -15.27 2.90 8.18
CA LEU A 195 -16.42 2.71 7.32
C LEU A 195 -16.54 1.23 6.91
N LEU A 196 -17.75 0.67 7.00
CA LEU A 196 -18.08 -0.67 6.54
C LEU A 196 -18.93 -0.57 5.28
N MET A 197 -18.54 -1.28 4.22
CA MET A 197 -19.28 -1.29 2.96
C MET A 197 -20.71 -1.81 3.17
N ASP A 198 -21.69 -1.29 2.44
CA ASP A 198 -23.10 -1.70 2.60
C ASP A 198 -23.44 -3.05 1.96
N SER A 199 -22.53 -3.60 1.15
CA SER A 199 -22.61 -4.92 0.54
C SER A 199 -21.29 -5.67 0.69
N ASN A 200 -21.33 -6.99 0.49
CA ASN A 200 -20.09 -7.74 0.30
C ASN A 200 -19.48 -7.36 -1.05
N ILE A 201 -18.17 -7.55 -1.14
CA ILE A 201 -17.44 -7.38 -2.37
C ILE A 201 -17.37 -8.72 -3.09
N GLY A 202 -17.73 -8.73 -4.37
CA GLY A 202 -17.71 -9.93 -5.20
C GLY A 202 -18.69 -11.02 -4.73
N GLU A 203 -18.26 -12.26 -4.83
CA GLU A 203 -19.04 -13.48 -4.56
C GLU A 203 -18.84 -14.00 -3.14
N ALA A 204 -19.57 -15.05 -2.78
CA ALA A 204 -19.29 -15.82 -1.57
C ALA A 204 -17.89 -16.50 -1.66
N VAL A 205 -17.22 -16.63 -0.52
CA VAL A 205 -15.86 -17.16 -0.41
C VAL A 205 -15.65 -17.80 0.95
N ALA A 206 -14.91 -18.89 1.03
CA ALA A 206 -14.52 -19.50 2.31
C ALA A 206 -13.68 -18.54 3.17
N TRP A 207 -13.73 -18.70 4.48
CA TRP A 207 -12.83 -18.00 5.39
C TRP A 207 -11.38 -18.46 5.16
N ILE A 208 -11.18 -19.77 5.08
CA ILE A 208 -9.94 -20.39 4.59
C ILE A 208 -10.26 -21.68 3.82
N THR A 209 -9.55 -21.93 2.72
CA THR A 209 -9.61 -23.19 1.96
C THR A 209 -8.53 -24.16 2.40
N LYS A 210 -8.71 -25.47 2.12
CA LYS A 210 -7.69 -26.49 2.38
C LYS A 210 -6.36 -26.15 1.71
N THR A 211 -6.40 -25.64 0.49
CA THR A 211 -5.21 -25.23 -0.26
C THR A 211 -4.44 -24.13 0.46
N ASP A 212 -5.11 -23.02 0.81
CA ASP A 212 -4.45 -21.90 1.49
C ASP A 212 -3.95 -22.29 2.90
N TYR A 213 -4.69 -23.15 3.60
CA TYR A 213 -4.30 -23.68 4.91
C TYR A 213 -2.99 -24.47 4.85
N LEU A 214 -2.87 -25.39 3.88
CA LEU A 214 -1.65 -26.16 3.68
C LEU A 214 -0.48 -25.27 3.26
N THR A 215 -0.73 -24.26 2.40
CA THR A 215 0.29 -23.27 2.02
C THR A 215 0.77 -22.44 3.22
N ALA A 216 -0.10 -22.17 4.19
CA ALA A 216 0.24 -21.50 5.45
C ALA A 216 0.93 -22.41 6.49
N GLY A 217 1.40 -23.59 6.06
CA GLY A 217 2.11 -24.54 6.91
C GLY A 217 1.20 -25.27 7.90
N GLY A 218 -0.09 -25.38 7.60
CA GLY A 218 -0.97 -26.35 8.25
C GLY A 218 -0.79 -27.75 7.63
N THR A 219 -1.30 -28.78 8.30
CA THR A 219 -1.24 -30.17 7.84
C THR A 219 -2.64 -30.74 7.55
N GLU A 220 -2.73 -31.76 6.68
CA GLU A 220 -4.01 -32.43 6.41
C GLU A 220 -4.62 -33.03 7.68
N ALA A 221 -3.79 -33.60 8.57
CA ALA A 221 -4.26 -34.15 9.83
C ALA A 221 -4.90 -33.09 10.75
N GLU A 222 -4.42 -31.85 10.72
CA GLU A 222 -5.05 -30.75 11.44
C GLU A 222 -6.33 -30.25 10.76
N TRP A 223 -6.36 -30.25 9.42
CA TRP A 223 -7.53 -29.85 8.64
C TRP A 223 -8.73 -30.75 8.88
N ASP A 224 -8.49 -32.06 8.99
CA ASP A 224 -9.52 -33.09 9.16
C ASP A 224 -9.72 -33.46 10.66
N THR A 225 -9.52 -32.50 11.57
CA THR A 225 -9.64 -32.75 13.03
C THR A 225 -11.10 -32.84 13.47
N GLY A 226 -11.61 -34.08 13.59
CA GLY A 226 -12.93 -34.35 14.17
C GLY A 226 -14.05 -34.55 13.14
N CYS A 227 -13.76 -34.34 11.86
CA CYS A 227 -14.64 -34.56 10.71
C CYS A 227 -13.82 -34.58 9.41
N ASP A 228 -14.36 -35.19 8.35
CA ASP A 228 -13.75 -35.15 7.02
C ASP A 228 -14.02 -33.78 6.38
N GLU A 229 -12.94 -33.10 5.97
CA GLU A 229 -12.91 -31.82 5.26
C GLU A 229 -13.47 -30.59 5.99
N CYS A 230 -13.78 -30.66 7.30
CA CYS A 230 -14.41 -29.56 8.02
C CYS A 230 -13.53 -28.32 8.27
N GLY A 231 -12.22 -28.42 8.07
CA GLY A 231 -11.32 -27.28 8.11
C GLY A 231 -10.79 -26.92 9.50
N ASN A 232 -9.90 -25.93 9.52
CA ASN A 232 -9.24 -25.50 10.75
C ASN A 232 -8.93 -24.00 10.74
N ASN A 233 -9.28 -23.33 11.84
CA ASN A 233 -9.25 -21.88 12.01
C ASN A 233 -7.91 -21.34 12.53
N ASN A 234 -6.92 -22.20 12.81
CA ASN A 234 -5.64 -21.80 13.43
C ASN A 234 -4.67 -21.06 12.48
N LYS A 235 -5.04 -20.86 11.21
CA LYS A 235 -4.24 -20.08 10.23
C LYS A 235 -4.84 -18.74 9.87
N GLY A 236 -6.05 -18.41 10.36
CA GLY A 236 -6.68 -17.13 10.06
C GLY A 236 -7.42 -17.11 8.71
N PRO A 237 -8.08 -15.99 8.38
CA PRO A 237 -8.91 -15.83 7.18
C PRO A 237 -8.10 -15.65 5.89
N ILE A 238 -7.13 -16.52 5.61
CA ILE A 238 -6.17 -16.29 4.52
C ILE A 238 -6.87 -16.16 3.17
N THR A 239 -7.81 -17.06 2.86
CA THR A 239 -8.57 -17.03 1.61
C THR A 239 -9.40 -15.76 1.50
N ALA A 240 -10.20 -15.46 2.54
CA ALA A 240 -11.05 -14.26 2.55
C ALA A 240 -10.24 -12.95 2.44
N LEU A 241 -9.10 -12.86 3.11
CA LEU A 241 -8.22 -11.68 3.04
C LEU A 241 -7.59 -11.52 1.65
N ASN A 242 -7.08 -12.61 1.06
CA ASN A 242 -6.52 -12.57 -0.29
C ASN A 242 -7.59 -12.19 -1.32
N TYR A 243 -8.81 -12.69 -1.16
CA TYR A 243 -9.95 -12.31 -1.99
C TYR A 243 -10.28 -10.82 -1.85
N LEU A 244 -10.37 -10.30 -0.62
CA LEU A 244 -10.60 -8.89 -0.36
C LEU A 244 -9.55 -7.99 -1.00
N GLU A 245 -8.26 -8.32 -0.83
CA GLU A 245 -7.15 -7.58 -1.41
C GLU A 245 -7.22 -7.58 -2.94
N SER A 246 -7.52 -8.72 -3.55
CA SER A 246 -7.73 -8.83 -5.00
C SER A 246 -8.86 -7.92 -5.47
N GLN A 247 -10.03 -7.97 -4.80
CA GLN A 247 -11.21 -7.21 -5.21
C GLN A 247 -11.06 -5.69 -4.96
N THR A 248 -10.27 -5.29 -3.97
CA THR A 248 -10.07 -3.88 -3.60
C THR A 248 -8.78 -3.27 -4.17
N SER A 249 -7.95 -4.06 -4.86
CA SER A 249 -6.73 -3.59 -5.53
C SER A 249 -6.96 -2.38 -6.44
N GLY A 250 -8.14 -2.31 -7.07
CA GLY A 250 -8.56 -1.21 -7.92
C GLY A 250 -9.14 0.02 -7.20
N TRP A 251 -9.17 0.11 -5.88
CA TRP A 251 -9.75 1.23 -5.14
C TRP A 251 -8.77 2.40 -4.98
N ILE A 252 -8.29 2.94 -6.09
CA ILE A 252 -7.17 3.90 -6.13
C ILE A 252 -7.38 5.19 -5.33
N ASN A 253 -8.62 5.56 -5.03
CA ASN A 253 -8.89 6.73 -4.21
C ASN A 253 -8.77 6.44 -2.70
N ILE A 254 -8.75 5.17 -2.30
CA ILE A 254 -8.60 4.72 -0.91
C ILE A 254 -7.13 4.40 -0.66
N ALA A 255 -6.40 5.25 0.05
CA ALA A 255 -4.97 5.04 0.26
C ALA A 255 -4.70 3.67 0.93
N PRO A 256 -3.71 2.91 0.43
CA PRO A 256 -3.35 1.64 1.02
C PRO A 256 -2.76 1.86 2.43
N GLN A 257 -3.04 0.93 3.33
CA GLN A 257 -2.58 0.95 4.71
C GLN A 257 -2.07 -0.43 5.11
N ASP A 258 -1.11 -0.44 6.02
CA ASP A 258 -0.74 -1.67 6.72
C ASP A 258 -1.71 -1.87 7.88
N TYR A 259 -2.14 -3.11 8.11
CA TYR A 259 -2.97 -3.44 9.26
C TYR A 259 -2.59 -4.79 9.84
N THR A 260 -3.00 -4.96 11.10
CA THR A 260 -2.74 -6.17 11.85
C THR A 260 -4.03 -6.71 12.44
N LEU A 261 -4.26 -8.00 12.26
CA LEU A 261 -5.32 -8.76 12.89
C LEU A 261 -4.69 -9.67 13.95
N THR A 262 -5.30 -9.71 15.14
CA THR A 262 -4.82 -10.54 16.24
C THR A 262 -5.96 -11.40 16.75
N ASP A 263 -5.73 -12.71 16.84
CA ASP A 263 -6.65 -13.68 17.41
C ASP A 263 -5.89 -14.74 18.22
N SER A 264 -6.54 -15.27 19.24
CA SER A 264 -5.99 -16.35 20.08
C SER A 264 -5.65 -17.64 19.31
N LYS A 265 -6.32 -17.92 18.18
CA LYS A 265 -6.16 -19.17 17.42
C LYS A 265 -5.02 -19.14 16.42
N TYR A 266 -4.89 -18.03 15.69
CA TYR A 266 -3.91 -17.89 14.61
C TYR A 266 -2.81 -16.87 14.92
N GLY A 267 -2.84 -16.25 16.10
CA GLY A 267 -1.86 -15.26 16.50
C GLY A 267 -2.04 -13.94 15.77
N THR A 268 -0.93 -13.38 15.28
CA THR A 268 -0.89 -12.06 14.64
C THR A 268 -0.67 -12.22 13.13
N MET A 269 -1.54 -11.59 12.34
CA MET A 269 -1.41 -11.52 10.89
C MET A 269 -1.31 -10.06 10.46
N THR A 270 -0.24 -9.73 9.73
CA THR A 270 -0.03 -8.39 9.17
C THR A 270 -0.23 -8.43 7.67
N ARG A 271 -1.02 -7.48 7.16
CA ARG A 271 -1.18 -7.22 5.73
C ARG A 271 -0.56 -5.86 5.44
N THR A 272 0.22 -5.79 4.37
CA THR A 272 0.89 -4.56 3.95
C THR A 272 0.25 -4.02 2.68
N ASN A 273 0.25 -2.69 2.53
CA ASN A 273 -0.22 -2.02 1.33
C ASN A 273 -1.66 -2.42 0.90
N ALA A 274 -2.56 -2.65 1.86
CA ALA A 274 -3.92 -3.11 1.59
C ALA A 274 -4.93 -1.94 1.64
N ARG A 275 -5.91 -1.94 0.72
CA ARG A 275 -6.90 -0.85 0.62
C ARG A 275 -8.15 -1.06 1.49
N ALA A 276 -8.34 -2.28 2.00
CA ALA A 276 -9.41 -2.63 2.91
C ALA A 276 -8.97 -3.76 3.84
N ARG A 277 -9.70 -3.93 4.94
CA ARG A 277 -9.53 -5.03 5.89
C ARG A 277 -10.86 -5.69 6.22
N MET A 278 -10.77 -6.84 6.89
CA MET A 278 -11.94 -7.49 7.49
C MET A 278 -12.35 -6.82 8.80
N LEU A 279 -13.61 -7.03 9.15
CA LEU A 279 -14.20 -6.55 10.39
C LEU A 279 -13.68 -7.36 11.59
N THR A 280 -13.26 -6.69 12.66
CA THR A 280 -12.88 -7.36 13.90
C THR A 280 -14.11 -7.76 14.72
N GLU A 281 -13.98 -8.75 15.62
CA GLU A 281 -15.08 -9.12 16.53
C GLU A 281 -15.56 -7.95 17.39
N THR A 282 -14.65 -7.11 17.89
CA THR A 282 -15.01 -5.91 18.66
C THR A 282 -15.90 -4.97 17.86
N GLU A 283 -15.56 -4.75 16.59
CA GLU A 283 -16.36 -3.90 15.70
C GLU A 283 -17.68 -4.56 15.30
N ALA A 284 -17.69 -5.88 15.06
CA ALA A 284 -18.90 -6.64 14.81
C ALA A 284 -19.89 -6.51 15.97
N ASN A 285 -19.43 -6.71 17.22
CA ASN A 285 -20.25 -6.52 18.41
C ASN A 285 -20.78 -5.09 18.58
N ALA A 286 -19.97 -4.09 18.21
CA ALA A 286 -20.40 -2.69 18.20
C ALA A 286 -21.49 -2.43 17.14
N ILE A 287 -21.44 -3.09 15.98
CA ILE A 287 -22.45 -2.93 14.92
C ILE A 287 -23.79 -3.55 15.33
N ILE A 288 -23.76 -4.76 15.90
CA ILE A 288 -24.97 -5.53 16.27
C ILE A 288 -25.72 -4.89 17.43
N SER A 289 -25.00 -4.24 18.35
CA SER A 289 -25.61 -3.56 19.50
C SER A 289 -26.31 -2.24 19.12
N ASN A 290 -26.25 -1.85 17.84
CA ASN A 290 -26.89 -0.63 17.34
C ASN A 290 -27.97 -0.95 16.29
N ASP A 291 -29.16 -0.38 16.48
CA ASP A 291 -30.36 -0.61 15.65
C ASP A 291 -30.17 -0.29 14.16
N TRP A 292 -29.18 0.54 13.78
CA TRP A 292 -28.97 0.94 12.38
C TRP A 292 -28.54 -0.21 11.48
N SER A 293 -27.95 -1.28 12.02
CA SER A 293 -27.45 -2.40 11.20
C SER A 293 -28.57 -3.32 10.70
N TYR A 294 -29.72 -3.32 11.40
CA TYR A 294 -30.84 -4.20 11.10
C TYR A 294 -31.55 -3.79 9.79
N GLY A 295 -31.59 -4.69 8.80
CA GLY A 295 -32.21 -4.46 7.49
C GLY A 295 -31.39 -3.64 6.49
N ASN A 296 -30.39 -2.89 6.96
CA ASN A 296 -29.51 -2.04 6.12
C ASN A 296 -28.32 -2.80 5.50
N LEU A 297 -28.05 -4.02 5.97
CA LEU A 297 -26.94 -4.88 5.54
C LEU A 297 -27.41 -6.06 4.66
N SER A 298 -28.63 -5.98 4.15
CA SER A 298 -29.44 -7.07 3.57
C SER A 298 -29.10 -7.52 2.14
N GLN A 299 -27.95 -7.14 1.59
CA GLN A 299 -27.55 -7.56 0.24
C GLN A 299 -26.89 -8.95 0.27
N PRO A 300 -27.23 -9.87 -0.65
CA PRO A 300 -26.53 -11.14 -0.79
C PRO A 300 -25.04 -10.88 -1.08
N PRO A 301 -24.12 -11.74 -0.62
CA PRO A 301 -24.29 -12.97 0.17
C PRO A 301 -24.98 -12.79 1.54
N TYR A 302 -25.60 -13.85 2.05
CA TYR A 302 -26.43 -13.88 3.27
C TYR A 302 -25.65 -13.57 4.57
N GLY A 303 -24.33 -13.57 4.53
CA GLY A 303 -23.50 -13.10 5.64
C GLY A 303 -22.13 -12.63 5.16
N TYR A 304 -21.35 -12.12 6.10
CA TYR A 304 -19.95 -11.79 5.86
C TYR A 304 -19.06 -12.16 7.04
N TRP A 305 -17.86 -12.61 6.72
CA TRP A 305 -16.88 -13.02 7.71
C TRP A 305 -16.44 -11.89 8.62
N THR A 306 -16.25 -12.23 9.90
CA THR A 306 -15.34 -11.46 10.77
C THR A 306 -13.94 -12.03 10.64
N SER A 307 -12.93 -11.29 11.11
CA SER A 307 -11.57 -11.81 11.20
C SER A 307 -11.40 -12.89 12.27
N SER A 308 -12.37 -13.07 13.15
CA SER A 308 -12.18 -13.78 14.42
C SER A 308 -12.60 -15.25 14.37
N ALA A 309 -11.75 -16.12 14.87
CA ALA A 309 -11.99 -17.55 14.96
C ALA A 309 -12.83 -17.89 16.20
N ARG A 310 -13.57 -19.00 16.19
CA ARG A 310 -14.14 -19.55 17.43
C ARG A 310 -13.04 -20.16 18.28
N ALA A 311 -12.94 -19.71 19.53
CA ALA A 311 -11.91 -20.19 20.45
C ALA A 311 -12.08 -21.67 20.87
N ASP A 312 -13.31 -22.17 20.90
CA ASP A 312 -13.67 -23.46 21.51
C ASP A 312 -13.77 -24.62 20.52
N VAL A 313 -13.84 -24.35 19.21
CA VAL A 313 -13.91 -25.37 18.16
C VAL A 313 -12.87 -25.07 17.07
N ALA A 314 -12.31 -26.11 16.45
CA ALA A 314 -11.21 -25.98 15.49
C ALA A 314 -11.67 -25.52 14.09
N ASP A 315 -12.85 -25.92 13.63
CA ASP A 315 -13.43 -25.54 12.34
C ASP A 315 -14.32 -24.30 12.41
N GLY A 316 -14.65 -23.83 13.62
CA GLY A 316 -15.63 -22.76 13.82
C GLY A 316 -15.09 -21.35 13.58
N VAL A 317 -15.92 -20.49 13.00
CA VAL A 317 -15.61 -19.08 12.77
C VAL A 317 -16.84 -18.20 12.94
N TRP A 318 -16.64 -16.93 13.32
CA TRP A 318 -17.70 -15.95 13.45
C TRP A 318 -17.95 -15.18 12.16
N PHE A 319 -19.23 -15.03 11.81
CA PHE A 319 -19.70 -14.19 10.71
C PHE A 319 -20.87 -13.31 11.18
N VAL A 320 -21.14 -12.25 10.45
CA VAL A 320 -22.33 -11.42 10.64
C VAL A 320 -23.34 -11.78 9.56
N SER A 321 -24.53 -12.21 9.98
CA SER A 321 -25.66 -12.50 9.09
C SER A 321 -26.28 -11.21 8.52
N TYR A 322 -27.01 -11.33 7.41
CA TYR A 322 -27.71 -10.21 6.76
C TYR A 322 -28.71 -9.49 7.68
N GLY A 323 -29.21 -10.19 8.71
CA GLY A 323 -30.07 -9.64 9.76
C GLY A 323 -29.32 -8.79 10.79
N GLY A 324 -28.01 -8.59 10.64
CA GLY A 324 -27.18 -7.81 11.53
C GLY A 324 -26.81 -8.53 12.84
N GLY A 325 -26.98 -9.86 12.92
CA GLY A 325 -26.58 -10.67 14.08
C GLY A 325 -25.31 -11.48 13.83
N VAL A 326 -24.47 -11.67 14.85
CA VAL A 326 -23.33 -12.60 14.80
C VAL A 326 -23.80 -14.03 14.98
N ALA A 327 -23.28 -14.91 14.14
CA ALA A 327 -23.49 -16.34 14.16
C ALA A 327 -22.18 -17.05 13.80
N GLU A 328 -22.17 -18.37 13.93
CA GLU A 328 -21.03 -19.22 13.65
C GLU A 328 -21.30 -20.26 12.55
N THR A 329 -20.25 -20.64 11.83
CA THR A 329 -20.26 -21.75 10.87
C THR A 329 -18.85 -22.32 10.70
N SER A 330 -18.67 -23.29 9.80
CA SER A 330 -17.36 -23.86 9.44
C SER A 330 -16.54 -22.91 8.56
N VAL A 331 -15.20 -22.97 8.70
CA VAL A 331 -14.27 -22.07 8.01
C VAL A 331 -14.23 -22.24 6.49
N ASP A 332 -14.60 -23.42 6.00
CA ASP A 332 -14.56 -23.81 4.58
C ASP A 332 -15.86 -23.46 3.84
N TYR A 333 -16.89 -23.02 4.55
CA TYR A 333 -18.21 -22.75 4.00
C TYR A 333 -18.18 -21.56 3.01
N ASP A 334 -18.44 -21.79 1.72
CA ASP A 334 -18.28 -20.79 0.66
C ASP A 334 -19.55 -20.47 -0.15
N TYR A 335 -20.71 -20.94 0.31
CA TYR A 335 -21.95 -20.85 -0.47
C TYR A 335 -22.65 -19.48 -0.37
N ASP A 336 -22.73 -18.91 0.82
CA ASP A 336 -23.56 -17.73 1.07
C ASP A 336 -22.92 -16.68 2.00
N ILE A 337 -21.63 -16.83 2.30
CA ILE A 337 -20.86 -15.91 3.13
C ILE A 337 -19.75 -15.32 2.28
N GLY A 338 -19.64 -14.00 2.26
CA GLY A 338 -18.59 -13.29 1.51
C GLY A 338 -17.72 -12.42 2.42
N VAL A 339 -17.02 -11.47 1.80
CA VAL A 339 -16.22 -10.49 2.53
C VAL A 339 -16.82 -9.12 2.38
N ARG A 340 -16.92 -8.39 3.50
CA ARG A 340 -17.40 -7.01 3.52
C ARG A 340 -16.25 -6.07 3.86
N PRO A 341 -15.82 -5.22 2.91
CA PRO A 341 -14.70 -4.32 3.13
C PRO A 341 -14.94 -3.35 4.29
N VAL A 342 -13.94 -3.24 5.16
CA VAL A 342 -13.80 -2.15 6.12
C VAL A 342 -12.65 -1.27 5.66
N ILE A 343 -12.89 0.04 5.57
CA ILE A 343 -11.88 1.04 5.22
C ILE A 343 -11.76 2.08 6.33
N GLU A 344 -10.58 2.68 6.43
CA GLU A 344 -10.31 3.79 7.34
C GLU A 344 -9.90 5.01 6.53
N ILE A 345 -10.64 6.10 6.69
CA ILE A 345 -10.41 7.34 5.94
C ILE A 345 -10.10 8.46 6.93
N SER A 346 -9.07 9.25 6.63
CA SER A 346 -8.77 10.46 7.38
C SER A 346 -9.90 11.48 7.29
N LYS A 347 -10.16 12.18 8.39
CA LYS A 347 -11.09 13.32 8.37
C LYS A 347 -10.48 14.51 7.66
#